data_AF-A0A1Y2JPA4-F1
#
_entry.id   AF-A0A1Y2JPA4-F1
#
_cell.length_a   1.000
_cell.length_b   1.000
_cell.length_c   1.000
_cell.angle_alpha   90.00
_cell.angle_beta   90.00
_cell.angle_gamma   90.00
#
_symmetry.space_group_name_H-M   'P 1'
#
loop_
_entity.id
_entity.type
_entity.pdbx_description
1 polymer ?
#
loop_
_entity_poly.entity_id
_entity_poly.type
_entity_poly.pdbx_seq_one_letter_code
_entity_poly.pdbx_strand_id
1 'polypeptide(L)'
;MYDKLSSMELEDSDGTNDRIVLPLLALSASDSGRAKERFPEYRLTRLVLARLDMTDSEAAIFADFTDATPCGPNFFGVTPFYDHLRASIERFALAPLFANDGPGRHHHTIRPRGYDFYADAVDPAGMERWRADYREMTPVQQMLAASIIWLYRGKKDNCWLRRVPCTWHAADAIEEMRRRDVLASWGRLVLLYPGW
;
A
#
# COMPACT_ATOMS: atom_id res chain seq x y z
N MET A 1 26.45 -26.16 37.19
CA MET A 1 26.47 -24.82 37.79
C MET A 1 27.24 -23.94 36.82
N TYR A 2 26.71 -23.21 35.83
CA TYR A 2 25.41 -22.67 35.39
C TYR A 2 25.32 -22.96 33.87
N ASP A 3 24.24 -23.32 33.17
CA ASP A 3 22.87 -22.81 33.05
C ASP A 3 22.73 -21.34 32.60
N LYS A 4 22.66 -21.12 31.27
CA LYS A 4 21.61 -20.29 30.63
C LYS A 4 21.73 -20.28 29.10
N LEU A 5 20.77 -20.97 28.48
CA LEU A 5 19.94 -20.53 27.35
C LEU A 5 20.42 -19.30 26.54
N SER A 6 20.76 -19.52 25.28
CA SER A 6 20.32 -18.63 24.22
C SER A 6 19.70 -19.49 23.14
N SER A 7 18.44 -19.84 23.36
CA SER A 7 17.56 -20.36 22.33
C SER A 7 17.67 -19.45 21.12
N MET A 8 18.13 -20.02 20.02
CA MET A 8 18.03 -19.45 18.69
C MET A 8 16.53 -19.34 18.41
N GLU A 9 15.97 -18.14 18.64
CA GLU A 9 14.65 -17.79 18.12
C GLU A 9 14.75 -17.87 16.60
N LEU A 10 14.30 -19.00 16.06
CA LEU A 10 13.93 -19.11 14.66
C LEU A 10 12.83 -18.08 14.45
N GLU A 11 13.17 -17.00 13.74
CA GLU A 11 12.24 -15.97 13.32
C GLU A 11 11.10 -16.62 12.51
N ASP A 12 9.95 -16.76 13.16
CA ASP A 12 8.69 -17.30 12.62
C ASP A 12 8.01 -16.23 11.74
N SER A 13 8.76 -15.61 10.83
CA SER A 13 8.30 -14.54 9.94
C SER A 13 7.58 -15.05 8.69
N ASP A 14 7.81 -16.31 8.31
CA ASP A 14 7.39 -16.89 7.02
C ASP A 14 5.91 -17.34 7.00
N GLY A 15 5.24 -17.45 8.16
CA GLY A 15 3.91 -18.05 8.25
C GLY A 15 2.74 -17.11 8.53
N THR A 16 2.98 -15.82 8.77
CA THR A 16 1.94 -14.90 9.28
C THR A 16 1.04 -14.35 8.16
N ASN A 17 1.60 -14.09 6.98
CA ASN A 17 0.85 -13.56 5.84
C ASN A 17 -0.09 -14.63 5.25
N ASP A 18 0.42 -15.83 4.96
CA ASP A 18 -0.39 -16.98 4.52
C ASP A 18 -1.58 -17.29 5.44
N ARG A 19 -1.38 -17.23 6.76
CA ARG A 19 -2.44 -17.56 7.74
C ARG A 19 -3.55 -16.52 7.85
N ILE A 20 -3.32 -15.28 7.41
CA ILE A 20 -4.26 -14.17 7.60
C ILE A 20 -4.67 -13.52 6.29
N VAL A 21 -3.73 -13.16 5.42
CA VAL A 21 -3.99 -12.47 4.14
C VAL A 21 -4.80 -13.34 3.21
N LEU A 22 -4.38 -14.59 2.93
CA LEU A 22 -5.11 -15.43 1.97
C LEU A 22 -6.55 -15.73 2.42
N PRO A 23 -6.82 -16.14 3.67
CA PRO A 23 -8.20 -16.33 4.12
C PRO A 23 -9.01 -15.03 4.14
N LEU A 24 -8.39 -13.89 4.44
CA LEU A 24 -9.03 -12.58 4.39
C LEU A 24 -9.47 -12.23 2.96
N LEU A 25 -8.57 -12.39 1.97
CA LEU A 25 -8.88 -12.11 0.57
C LEU A 25 -10.02 -13.01 0.07
N ALA A 26 -9.94 -14.32 0.35
CA ALA A 26 -10.98 -15.27 -0.03
C ALA A 26 -12.35 -14.93 0.57
N LEU A 27 -12.40 -14.57 1.86
CA LEU A 27 -13.64 -14.14 2.50
C LEU A 27 -14.12 -12.78 1.95
N SER A 28 -13.22 -11.81 1.75
CA SER A 28 -13.57 -10.49 1.18
C SER A 28 -14.05 -10.57 -0.28
N ALA A 29 -13.74 -11.65 -1.00
CA ALA A 29 -14.32 -11.94 -2.31
C ALA A 29 -15.81 -12.27 -2.23
N SER A 30 -16.21 -12.98 -1.17
CA SER A 30 -17.53 -13.59 -1.06
C SER A 30 -18.48 -12.80 -0.16
N ASP A 31 -17.97 -12.32 0.99
CA ASP A 31 -18.74 -11.67 2.06
C ASP A 31 -17.80 -10.82 2.95
N SER A 32 -17.85 -9.50 2.78
CA SER A 32 -17.04 -8.56 3.57
C SER A 32 -17.42 -8.53 5.05
N GLY A 33 -18.69 -8.80 5.38
CA GLY A 33 -19.18 -8.89 6.76
C GLY A 33 -18.54 -10.05 7.51
N ARG A 34 -18.55 -11.25 6.92
CA ARG A 34 -17.88 -12.43 7.50
C ARG A 34 -16.37 -12.27 7.59
N ALA A 35 -15.75 -11.59 6.61
CA ALA A 35 -14.33 -11.26 6.68
C ALA A 35 -14.02 -10.39 7.91
N LYS A 36 -14.87 -9.40 8.21
CA LYS A 36 -14.76 -8.53 9.40
C LYS A 36 -15.02 -9.26 10.69
N GLU A 37 -16.00 -10.16 10.73
CA GLU A 37 -16.24 -10.98 11.93
C GLU A 37 -15.03 -11.84 12.28
N ARG A 38 -14.38 -12.44 11.27
CA ARG A 38 -13.21 -13.29 11.47
C ARG A 38 -11.94 -12.50 11.75
N PHE A 39 -11.79 -11.31 11.15
CA PHE A 39 -10.57 -10.50 11.21
C PHE A 39 -10.84 -9.05 11.62
N PRO A 40 -11.51 -8.77 12.76
CA PRO A 40 -12.13 -7.48 13.06
C PRO A 40 -11.18 -6.27 13.09
N GLU A 41 -9.91 -6.52 13.42
CA GLU A 41 -8.88 -5.47 13.52
C GLU A 41 -7.95 -5.41 12.29
N TYR A 42 -8.24 -6.17 11.22
CA TYR A 42 -7.34 -6.23 10.07
C TYR A 42 -7.53 -5.04 9.14
N ARG A 43 -6.54 -4.13 9.17
CA ARG A 43 -6.58 -2.85 8.48
C ARG A 43 -5.98 -2.91 7.08
N LEU A 44 -6.44 -2.03 6.20
CA LEU A 44 -5.89 -1.86 4.85
C LEU A 44 -4.37 -1.60 4.89
N THR A 45 -3.88 -0.82 5.86
CA THR A 45 -2.44 -0.57 6.05
C THR A 45 -1.64 -1.85 6.20
N ARG A 46 -2.16 -2.85 6.94
CA ARG A 46 -1.50 -4.14 7.13
C ARG A 46 -1.50 -4.94 5.83
N LEU A 47 -2.60 -4.92 5.08
CA LEU A 47 -2.68 -5.57 3.78
C LEU A 47 -1.68 -4.98 2.77
N VAL A 48 -1.56 -3.65 2.71
CA VAL A 48 -0.60 -2.98 1.81
C VAL A 48 0.84 -3.28 2.22
N LEU A 49 1.16 -3.23 3.51
CA LEU A 49 2.51 -3.49 4.01
C LEU A 49 2.90 -4.97 3.94
N ALA A 50 1.94 -5.90 3.96
CA ALA A 50 2.20 -7.33 3.76
C ALA A 50 2.96 -7.60 2.46
N ARG A 51 2.83 -6.71 1.45
CA ARG A 51 3.61 -6.77 0.22
C ARG A 51 5.12 -6.91 0.44
N LEU A 52 5.66 -6.25 1.46
CA LEU A 52 7.10 -6.23 1.72
C LEU A 52 7.64 -7.61 2.12
N ASP A 53 6.75 -8.46 2.62
CA ASP A 53 7.04 -9.80 3.12
C ASP A 53 6.28 -10.89 2.32
N MET A 54 5.71 -10.54 1.15
CA MET A 54 5.01 -11.51 0.30
C MET A 54 6.01 -12.38 -0.45
N THR A 55 5.82 -13.70 -0.35
CA THR A 55 6.46 -14.68 -1.23
C THR A 55 5.91 -14.55 -2.66
N ASP A 56 6.62 -15.12 -3.64
CA ASP A 56 6.16 -15.15 -5.05
C ASP A 56 4.79 -15.84 -5.20
N SER A 57 4.51 -16.85 -4.37
CA SER A 57 3.22 -17.56 -4.38
C SER A 57 2.08 -16.68 -3.83
N GLU A 58 2.31 -15.99 -2.72
CA GLU A 58 1.34 -15.04 -2.16
C GLU A 58 1.08 -13.86 -3.11
N ALA A 59 2.15 -13.36 -3.75
CA ALA A 59 2.04 -12.30 -4.76
C ALA A 59 1.21 -12.76 -5.97
N ALA A 60 1.35 -14.00 -6.43
CA ALA A 60 0.53 -14.56 -7.50
C ALA A 60 -0.94 -14.65 -7.10
N ILE A 61 -1.25 -15.15 -5.89
CA ILE A 61 -2.64 -15.24 -5.41
C ILE A 61 -3.26 -13.84 -5.26
N PHE A 62 -2.50 -12.87 -4.75
CA PHE A 62 -2.95 -11.49 -4.66
C PHE A 62 -3.19 -10.86 -6.05
N ALA A 63 -2.35 -11.17 -7.03
CA ALA A 63 -2.52 -10.72 -8.41
C ALA A 63 -3.82 -11.24 -9.02
N ASP A 64 -4.06 -12.54 -8.90
CA ASP A 64 -5.29 -13.17 -9.38
C ASP A 64 -6.53 -12.61 -8.68
N PHE A 65 -6.46 -12.44 -7.35
CA PHE A 65 -7.56 -11.86 -6.58
C PHE A 65 -7.92 -10.43 -7.00
N THR A 66 -6.91 -9.61 -7.26
CA THR A 66 -7.10 -8.21 -7.64
C THR A 66 -7.37 -8.02 -9.13
N ASP A 67 -7.26 -9.07 -9.95
CA ASP A 67 -7.19 -8.97 -11.42
C ASP A 67 -6.06 -8.03 -11.86
N ALA A 68 -4.96 -8.03 -11.11
CA ALA A 68 -3.75 -7.26 -11.39
C ALA A 68 -2.72 -8.06 -12.17
N THR A 69 -3.14 -9.19 -12.78
CA THR A 69 -2.26 -10.15 -13.43
C THR A 69 -1.39 -9.46 -14.49
N PRO A 70 -0.07 -9.71 -14.47
CA PRO A 70 0.87 -9.11 -15.41
C PRO A 70 0.54 -9.36 -16.89
N CYS A 71 0.59 -8.32 -17.72
CA CYS A 71 0.83 -8.49 -19.15
C CYS A 71 2.34 -8.51 -19.42
N GLY A 72 2.90 -9.70 -19.71
CA GLY A 72 4.20 -9.88 -20.38
C GLY A 72 5.40 -10.21 -19.48
N PRO A 73 6.53 -10.64 -20.09
CA PRO A 73 7.80 -10.90 -19.38
C PRO A 73 8.44 -9.57 -18.91
N ASN A 74 9.08 -9.56 -17.74
CA ASN A 74 9.66 -8.38 -17.03
C ASN A 74 8.67 -7.48 -16.25
N PHE A 75 7.65 -8.07 -15.62
CA PHE A 75 6.67 -7.32 -14.83
C PHE A 75 7.24 -6.71 -13.54
N PHE A 76 8.15 -7.39 -12.87
CA PHE A 76 8.74 -6.89 -11.63
C PHE A 76 9.93 -5.98 -11.94
N GLY A 77 9.97 -4.82 -11.28
CA GLY A 77 11.09 -3.89 -11.39
C GLY A 77 10.70 -2.43 -11.19
N VAL A 78 11.72 -1.58 -11.10
CA VAL A 78 11.58 -0.15 -10.83
C VAL A 78 10.78 0.58 -11.91
N THR A 79 10.98 0.20 -13.18
CA THR A 79 10.36 0.87 -14.33
C THR A 79 8.86 0.58 -14.48
N PRO A 80 8.39 -0.70 -14.45
CA PRO A 80 6.96 -0.99 -14.45
C PRO A 80 6.19 -0.31 -13.32
N PHE A 81 6.76 -0.27 -12.11
CA PHE A 81 6.14 0.43 -10.98
C PHE A 81 6.04 1.93 -11.23
N TYR A 82 7.12 2.59 -11.67
CA TYR A 82 7.10 4.02 -11.98
C TYR A 82 6.00 4.36 -13.00
N ASP A 83 5.89 3.57 -14.07
CA ASP A 83 4.89 3.81 -15.11
C ASP A 83 3.47 3.69 -14.58
N HIS A 84 3.21 2.64 -13.83
CA HIS A 84 1.89 2.40 -13.26
C HIS A 84 1.55 3.41 -12.16
N LEU A 85 2.52 3.84 -11.36
CA LEU A 85 2.38 4.91 -10.38
C LEU A 85 2.00 6.23 -11.06
N ARG A 86 2.73 6.63 -12.10
CA ARG A 86 2.43 7.86 -12.84
C ARG A 86 1.04 7.82 -13.47
N ALA A 87 0.69 6.70 -14.12
CA ALA A 87 -0.62 6.50 -14.70
C ALA A 87 -1.74 6.54 -13.64
N SER A 88 -1.50 5.97 -12.45
CA SER A 88 -2.45 6.00 -11.34
C SER A 88 -2.64 7.41 -10.78
N ILE A 89 -1.55 8.17 -10.60
CA ILE A 89 -1.63 9.56 -10.12
C ILE A 89 -2.46 10.42 -11.08
N GLU A 90 -2.29 10.24 -12.39
CA GLU A 90 -3.07 10.93 -13.41
C GLU A 90 -4.53 10.47 -13.42
N ARG A 91 -4.77 9.15 -13.57
CA ARG A 91 -6.10 8.54 -13.67
C ARG A 91 -7.00 8.89 -12.47
N PHE A 92 -6.43 8.93 -11.27
CA PHE A 92 -7.18 9.15 -10.03
C PHE A 92 -7.05 10.57 -9.49
N ALA A 93 -6.51 11.51 -10.28
CA ALA A 93 -6.35 12.91 -9.91
C ALA A 93 -5.61 13.12 -8.57
N LEU A 94 -4.54 12.35 -8.33
CA LEU A 94 -3.73 12.43 -7.11
C LEU A 94 -2.60 13.46 -7.20
N ALA A 95 -2.48 14.17 -8.32
CA ALA A 95 -1.45 15.17 -8.57
C ALA A 95 -1.30 16.26 -7.48
N PRO A 96 -2.36 16.71 -6.78
CA PRO A 96 -2.21 17.64 -5.66
C PRO A 96 -1.36 17.09 -4.49
N LEU A 97 -1.23 15.77 -4.37
CA LEU A 97 -0.51 15.13 -3.26
C LEU A 97 0.94 14.77 -3.61
N PHE A 98 1.28 14.69 -4.90
CA PHE A 98 2.57 14.19 -5.37
C PHE A 98 3.22 15.18 -6.35
N ALA A 99 4.55 15.26 -6.31
CA ALA A 99 5.36 16.07 -7.20
C ALA A 99 6.39 15.18 -7.91
N ASN A 100 6.78 15.57 -9.12
CA ASN A 100 7.92 14.97 -9.81
C ASN A 100 9.14 15.88 -9.58
N ASP A 101 10.08 15.40 -8.78
CA ASP A 101 11.21 16.16 -8.23
C ASP A 101 12.53 15.88 -8.97
N GLY A 102 12.52 15.14 -10.07
CA GLY A 102 13.77 14.87 -10.79
C GLY A 102 13.66 14.17 -12.13
N PRO A 103 14.75 14.19 -12.92
CA PRO A 103 14.81 13.48 -14.19
C PRO A 103 14.89 11.96 -13.98
N GLY A 104 14.39 11.20 -14.95
CA GLY A 104 14.49 9.74 -14.98
C GLY A 104 13.18 9.01 -14.74
N ARG A 105 13.23 7.69 -14.91
CA ARG A 105 12.07 6.79 -14.93
C ARG A 105 12.09 5.83 -13.74
N HIS A 106 12.19 6.40 -12.54
CA HIS A 106 12.33 5.67 -11.28
C HIS A 106 11.36 6.25 -10.26
N HIS A 107 10.75 5.43 -9.43
CA HIS A 107 9.67 5.88 -8.56
C HIS A 107 10.08 6.93 -7.51
N HIS A 108 11.36 6.98 -7.10
CA HIS A 108 11.87 8.00 -6.18
C HIS A 108 11.84 9.43 -6.74
N THR A 109 11.64 9.61 -8.06
CA THR A 109 11.43 10.95 -8.65
C THR A 109 10.03 11.47 -8.36
N ILE A 110 9.05 10.60 -8.06
CA ILE A 110 7.71 11.00 -7.65
C ILE A 110 7.65 10.98 -6.13
N ARG A 111 7.52 12.14 -5.50
CA ARG A 111 7.55 12.30 -4.04
C ARG A 111 6.25 12.93 -3.52
N PRO A 112 5.78 12.55 -2.32
CA PRO A 112 4.70 13.25 -1.67
C PRO A 112 5.09 14.71 -1.38
N ARG A 113 4.18 15.65 -1.63
CA ARG A 113 4.39 17.07 -1.31
C ARG A 113 4.35 17.31 0.20
N GLY A 114 4.84 18.47 0.65
CA GLY A 114 4.83 18.87 2.06
C GLY A 114 5.99 18.31 2.89
N TYR A 115 7.01 17.76 2.24
CA TYR A 115 8.23 17.30 2.88
C TYR A 115 9.43 17.69 2.02
N ASP A 116 10.45 18.25 2.64
CA ASP A 116 11.75 18.49 2.05
C ASP A 116 12.62 17.25 2.26
N PHE A 117 12.85 16.50 1.19
CA PHE A 117 13.66 15.29 1.21
C PHE A 117 15.17 15.56 1.23
N TYR A 118 15.61 16.78 0.92
CA TYR A 118 17.02 17.18 1.03
C TYR A 118 17.36 17.59 2.47
N ALA A 119 16.44 18.31 3.12
CA ALA A 119 16.57 18.72 4.52
C ALA A 119 16.06 17.67 5.53
N ASP A 120 15.43 16.60 5.04
CA ASP A 120 14.72 15.59 5.84
C ASP A 120 13.73 16.21 6.84
N ALA A 121 12.92 17.16 6.37
CA ALA A 121 12.08 17.99 7.22
C ALA A 121 10.68 18.20 6.63
N VAL A 122 9.68 18.31 7.51
CA VAL A 122 8.30 18.66 7.11
C VAL A 122 8.26 20.15 6.74
N ASP A 123 7.74 20.48 5.56
CA ASP A 123 7.28 21.84 5.24
C ASP A 123 5.89 22.02 5.85
N PRO A 124 5.71 22.86 6.90
CA PRO A 124 4.43 22.97 7.59
C PRO A 124 3.30 23.46 6.67
N ALA A 125 3.58 24.41 5.78
CA ALA A 125 2.58 24.99 4.90
C ALA A 125 2.21 24.01 3.78
N GLY A 126 3.20 23.32 3.21
CA GLY A 126 2.99 22.26 2.23
C GLY A 126 2.22 21.07 2.81
N MET A 127 2.54 20.66 4.04
CA MET A 127 1.86 19.56 4.72
C MET A 127 0.40 19.90 5.08
N GLU A 128 0.12 21.14 5.47
CA GLU A 128 -1.26 21.57 5.70
C GLU A 128 -2.08 21.53 4.42
N ARG A 129 -1.54 22.05 3.30
CA ARG A 129 -2.16 21.95 1.98
C ARG A 129 -2.38 20.50 1.56
N TRP A 130 -1.37 19.64 1.72
CA TRP A 130 -1.47 18.22 1.41
C TRP A 130 -2.64 17.55 2.14
N ARG A 131 -2.80 17.83 3.44
CA ARG A 131 -3.90 17.26 4.24
C ARG A 131 -5.25 17.86 3.89
N ALA A 132 -5.31 19.13 3.49
CA ALA A 132 -6.54 19.74 2.98
C ALA A 132 -6.99 19.04 1.68
N ASP A 133 -6.09 18.96 0.70
CA ASP A 133 -6.36 18.29 -0.59
C ASP A 133 -6.76 16.83 -0.39
N TYR A 134 -6.09 16.13 0.52
CA TYR A 134 -6.43 14.74 0.86
C TYR A 134 -7.84 14.57 1.44
N ARG A 135 -8.30 15.51 2.28
CA ARG A 135 -9.64 15.42 2.89
C ARG A 135 -10.77 15.64 1.88
N GLU A 136 -10.52 16.44 0.85
CA GLU A 136 -11.48 16.69 -0.25
C GLU A 136 -11.60 15.51 -1.22
N MET A 137 -10.66 14.55 -1.17
CA MET A 137 -10.69 13.36 -2.02
C MET A 137 -11.82 12.41 -1.65
N THR A 138 -12.31 11.68 -2.67
CA THR A 138 -13.21 10.55 -2.45
C THR A 138 -12.54 9.46 -1.60
N PRO A 139 -13.30 8.59 -0.91
CA PRO A 139 -12.73 7.50 -0.10
C PRO A 139 -11.73 6.61 -0.87
N VAL A 140 -12.01 6.30 -2.14
CA VAL A 140 -11.10 5.49 -2.98
C VAL A 140 -9.80 6.23 -3.28
N GLN A 141 -9.86 7.52 -3.61
CA GLN A 141 -8.66 8.33 -3.84
C GLN A 141 -7.81 8.41 -2.56
N GLN A 142 -8.45 8.57 -1.39
CA GLN A 142 -7.77 8.55 -0.10
C GLN A 142 -7.06 7.21 0.16
N MET A 143 -7.71 6.08 -0.13
CA MET A 143 -7.12 4.75 0.02
C MET A 143 -5.95 4.51 -0.94
N LEU A 144 -6.06 4.95 -2.20
CA LEU A 144 -4.98 4.87 -3.20
C LEU A 144 -3.76 5.71 -2.75
N ALA A 145 -3.99 6.98 -2.40
CA ALA A 145 -2.94 7.87 -1.92
C ALA A 145 -2.28 7.33 -0.64
N ALA A 146 -3.07 6.87 0.33
CA ALA A 146 -2.54 6.27 1.56
C ALA A 146 -1.70 5.02 1.28
N SER A 147 -2.11 4.18 0.33
CA SER A 147 -1.35 3.00 -0.07
C SER A 147 0.03 3.38 -0.60
N ILE A 148 0.12 4.41 -1.46
CA ILE A 148 1.41 4.90 -1.98
C ILE A 148 2.29 5.42 -0.83
N ILE A 149 1.73 6.21 0.11
CA ILE A 149 2.47 6.68 1.30
C ILE A 149 3.00 5.50 2.12
N TRP A 150 2.18 4.50 2.42
CA TRP A 150 2.60 3.35 3.22
C TRP A 150 3.71 2.54 2.55
N LEU A 151 3.61 2.31 1.23
CA LEU A 151 4.65 1.65 0.46
C LEU A 151 5.97 2.41 0.57
N TYR A 152 5.96 3.72 0.27
CA TYR A 152 7.15 4.58 0.33
C TYR A 152 7.77 4.65 1.72
N ARG A 153 6.96 4.56 2.79
CA ARG A 153 7.45 4.58 4.17
C ARG A 153 7.89 3.21 4.67
N GLY A 154 7.45 2.14 4.01
CA GLY A 154 7.63 0.76 4.46
C GLY A 154 6.98 0.45 5.81
N LYS A 155 6.12 1.35 6.33
CA LYS A 155 5.51 1.25 7.66
C LYS A 155 4.28 2.13 7.77
N LYS A 156 3.58 2.02 8.90
CA LYS A 156 2.51 2.97 9.26
C LYS A 156 3.07 4.39 9.25
N ASP A 157 2.38 5.28 8.55
CA ASP A 157 2.78 6.68 8.44
C ASP A 157 2.19 7.54 9.58
N ASN A 158 3.04 8.42 10.12
CA ASN A 158 2.66 9.44 11.10
C ASN A 158 3.05 10.86 10.63
N CYS A 159 3.54 11.01 9.39
CA CYS A 159 3.94 12.27 8.81
C CYS A 159 2.79 12.91 8.01
N TRP A 160 2.41 12.30 6.89
CA TRP A 160 1.33 12.76 6.01
C TRP A 160 -0.04 12.41 6.55
N LEU A 161 -0.25 11.13 6.87
CA LEU A 161 -1.54 10.54 7.23
C LEU A 161 -1.97 10.80 8.69
N ARG A 162 -1.33 11.77 9.34
CA ARG A 162 -1.70 12.22 10.69
C ARG A 162 -2.96 13.08 10.62
N ARG A 163 -3.97 12.74 11.42
CA ARG A 163 -5.25 13.49 11.55
C ARG A 163 -6.02 13.63 10.23
N VAL A 164 -5.91 12.62 9.37
CA VAL A 164 -6.75 12.43 8.18
C VAL A 164 -7.30 11.00 8.16
N PRO A 165 -8.39 10.72 7.44
CA PRO A 165 -8.93 9.36 7.34
C PRO A 165 -7.88 8.40 6.78
N CYS A 166 -7.50 7.38 7.55
CA CYS A 166 -6.54 6.37 7.09
C CYS A 166 -6.73 4.99 7.76
N THR A 167 -7.85 4.79 8.45
CA THR A 167 -8.12 3.62 9.30
C THR A 167 -9.28 2.79 8.75
N TRP A 168 -9.11 2.23 7.56
CA TRP A 168 -10.10 1.34 6.96
C TRP A 168 -9.82 -0.10 7.33
N HIS A 169 -10.89 -0.86 7.55
CA HIS A 169 -10.82 -2.31 7.52
C HIS A 169 -10.46 -2.78 6.11
N ALA A 170 -9.63 -3.81 5.98
CA ALA A 170 -9.17 -4.30 4.69
C ALA A 170 -10.33 -4.79 3.80
N ALA A 171 -11.27 -5.56 4.36
CA ALA A 171 -12.43 -6.06 3.63
C ALA A 171 -13.33 -4.93 3.08
N ASP A 172 -13.60 -3.89 3.89
CA ASP A 172 -14.40 -2.74 3.45
C ASP A 172 -13.69 -1.97 2.33
N ALA A 173 -12.37 -1.80 2.44
CA ALA A 173 -11.57 -1.14 1.42
C ALA A 173 -11.55 -1.93 0.10
N ILE A 174 -11.39 -3.26 0.16
CA ILE A 174 -11.47 -4.15 -1.00
C ILE A 174 -12.84 -4.04 -1.67
N GLU A 175 -13.92 -4.11 -0.89
CA GLU A 175 -15.28 -4.00 -1.40
C GLU A 175 -15.50 -2.65 -2.08
N GLU A 176 -15.09 -1.55 -1.45
CA GLU A 176 -15.22 -0.20 -2.01
C GLU A 176 -14.39 -0.05 -3.30
N MET A 177 -13.17 -0.58 -3.33
CA MET A 177 -12.31 -0.56 -4.52
C MET A 177 -12.90 -1.40 -5.67
N ARG A 178 -13.50 -2.56 -5.37
CA ARG A 178 -14.19 -3.40 -6.34
C ARG A 178 -15.42 -2.67 -6.90
N ARG A 179 -16.23 -2.09 -6.02
CA ARG A 179 -17.45 -1.34 -6.38
C ARG A 179 -17.16 -0.14 -7.30
N ARG A 180 -15.96 0.44 -7.20
CA ARG A 180 -15.52 1.59 -7.99
C ARG A 180 -14.65 1.24 -9.19
N ASP A 181 -14.46 -0.06 -9.48
CA ASP A 181 -13.64 -0.55 -10.59
C ASP A 181 -12.18 -0.04 -10.53
N VAL A 182 -11.59 -0.04 -9.33
CA VAL A 182 -10.20 0.37 -9.11
C VAL A 182 -9.33 -0.73 -8.52
N LEU A 183 -9.91 -1.87 -8.12
CA LEU A 183 -9.21 -2.94 -7.39
C LEU A 183 -7.98 -3.44 -8.16
N ALA A 184 -8.09 -3.68 -9.47
CA ALA A 184 -6.95 -4.10 -10.31
C ALA A 184 -5.84 -3.06 -10.38
N SER A 185 -6.19 -1.78 -10.52
CA SER A 185 -5.20 -0.69 -10.56
C SER A 185 -4.50 -0.52 -9.22
N TRP A 186 -5.23 -0.62 -8.11
CA TRP A 186 -4.65 -0.60 -6.77
C TRP A 186 -3.78 -1.83 -6.51
N GLY A 187 -4.27 -3.03 -6.83
CA GLY A 187 -3.53 -4.28 -6.63
C GLY A 187 -2.20 -4.26 -7.40
N ARG A 188 -2.21 -3.73 -8.62
CA ARG A 188 -1.01 -3.55 -9.42
C ARG A 188 -0.01 -2.55 -8.81
N LEU A 189 -0.47 -1.47 -8.16
CA LEU A 189 0.44 -0.56 -7.42
C LEU A 189 1.17 -1.31 -6.29
N VAL A 190 0.43 -2.11 -5.53
CA VAL A 190 0.98 -2.87 -4.40
C VAL A 190 1.97 -3.92 -4.92
N LEU A 191 1.58 -4.76 -5.89
CA LEU A 191 2.42 -5.83 -6.42
C LEU A 191 3.73 -5.33 -7.05
N LEU A 192 3.65 -4.26 -7.83
CA LEU A 192 4.81 -3.74 -8.55
C LEU A 192 5.83 -3.04 -7.65
N TYR A 193 5.46 -2.68 -6.42
CA TYR A 193 6.35 -1.91 -5.55
C TYR A 193 7.70 -2.64 -5.35
N PRO A 194 8.83 -2.04 -5.77
CA PRO A 194 10.13 -2.71 -5.77
C PRO A 194 10.87 -2.60 -4.43
N GLY A 195 10.28 -1.94 -3.42
CA GLY A 195 10.99 -1.53 -2.21
C GLY A 195 11.65 -0.16 -2.36
N TRP A 196 12.27 0.31 -1.27
CA TRP A 196 13.07 1.53 -1.21
C TRP A 196 14.56 1.21 -1.14
#